data_AF-X1T0K8-F1
#
_entry.id   AF-X1T0K8-F1
#
_cell.length_a   1.000
_cell.length_b   1.000
_cell.length_c   1.000
_cell.angle_alpha   90.00
_cell.angle_beta   90.00
_cell.angle_gamma   90.00
#
_symmetry.space_group_name_H-M   'P 1'
#
loop_
_entity.id
_entity.type
_entity.pdbx_description
1 polymer ?
#
loop_
_entity_poly.entity_id
_entity_poly.type
_entity_poly.pdbx_seq_one_letter_code
_entity_poly.pdbx_strand_id
1 'polypeptide(L)'
;MLQFKQNERGRLVIDLSKSRVVLGINYVTHNIWVNLKGRDPSGIVKPEQYETVKSRVIDILYSIRDPETGECPVSLAIRKEHAKDLGHWGDRMGDVLYFFKEGYSNKFTNTITGIDPKDLPEDGF
;
A
#
# COMPACT_ATOMS: atom_id res chain seq x y z
N MET A 1 1.82 -11.03 5.46
CA MET A 1 0.58 -11.16 4.66
C MET A 1 -0.27 -9.96 5.02
N LEU A 2 -1.01 -9.38 4.07
CA LEU A 2 -1.95 -8.31 4.38
C LEU A 2 -3.13 -8.90 5.17
N GLN A 3 -3.52 -8.26 6.27
CA GLN A 3 -4.59 -8.73 7.15
C GLN A 3 -5.55 -7.58 7.47
N PHE A 4 -6.81 -7.93 7.71
CA PHE A 4 -7.86 -6.96 8.00
C PHE A 4 -8.52 -7.25 9.35
N LYS A 5 -9.03 -6.20 10.00
CA LYS A 5 -9.88 -6.28 11.20
C LYS A 5 -11.10 -5.36 11.03
N GLN A 6 -12.18 -5.62 11.76
CA GLN A 6 -13.26 -4.65 11.89
C GLN A 6 -12.92 -3.62 12.97
N ASN A 7 -13.09 -2.33 12.67
CA ASN A 7 -13.03 -1.28 13.69
C ASN A 7 -14.37 -1.16 14.44
N GLU A 8 -14.41 -0.30 15.46
CA GLU A 8 -15.60 -0.08 16.30
C GLU A 8 -16.84 0.39 15.52
N ARG A 9 -16.64 0.90 14.29
CA ARG A 9 -17.71 1.33 13.38
C ARG A 9 -18.13 0.23 12.39
N GLY A 10 -17.67 -1.00 12.58
CA GLY A 10 -17.96 -2.15 11.72
C GLY A 10 -17.27 -2.12 10.35
N ARG A 11 -16.32 -1.20 10.12
CA ARG A 11 -15.60 -1.09 8.85
C ARG A 11 -14.40 -2.02 8.83
N LEU A 12 -14.15 -2.63 7.67
CA LEU A 12 -12.94 -3.38 7.42
C LEU A 12 -11.75 -2.40 7.30
N VAL A 13 -10.76 -2.54 8.17
CA VAL A 13 -9.52 -1.74 8.18
C VAL A 13 -8.31 -2.66 8.18
N ILE A 14 -7.17 -2.20 7.70
CA ILE A 14 -5.92 -2.97 7.74
C ILE A 14 -5.52 -3.17 9.21
N ASP A 15 -5.31 -4.43 9.63
CA ASP A 15 -4.76 -4.73 10.96
C ASP A 15 -3.25 -4.50 10.92
N LEU A 16 -2.80 -3.28 11.26
CA LEU A 16 -1.39 -2.88 11.23
C LEU A 16 -0.49 -3.77 12.11
N SER A 17 -1.03 -4.33 13.19
CA SER A 17 -0.28 -5.24 14.08
C SER A 17 0.03 -6.60 13.43
N LYS A 18 -0.74 -6.98 12.40
CA LYS A 18 -0.63 -8.27 11.68
C LYS A 18 -0.26 -8.10 10.22
N SER A 19 -0.25 -6.86 9.72
CA SER A 19 0.01 -6.51 8.34
C SER A 19 1.40 -5.97 8.17
N ARG A 20 2.09 -6.47 7.14
CA ARG A 20 3.47 -6.04 6.82
C ARG A 20 3.53 -4.78 5.96
N VAL A 21 2.38 -4.29 5.48
CA VAL A 21 2.27 -3.17 4.54
C VAL A 21 1.08 -2.30 4.87
N VAL A 22 1.18 -1.03 4.51
CA VAL A 22 0.13 -0.01 4.63
C VAL A 22 -0.11 0.60 3.25
N LEU A 23 -1.38 0.83 2.91
CA LEU A 23 -1.75 1.60 1.72
C LEU A 23 -1.68 3.09 2.08
N GLY A 24 -0.81 3.84 1.42
CA GLY A 24 -0.69 5.28 1.60
C GLY A 24 -1.91 6.01 1.02
N ILE A 25 -2.53 6.85 1.83
CA ILE A 25 -3.62 7.75 1.41
C ILE A 25 -2.98 8.97 0.74
N ASN A 26 -2.42 8.79 -0.46
CA ASN A 26 -1.97 9.94 -1.25
C ASN A 26 -2.90 10.06 -2.46
N TYR A 27 -3.65 11.15 -2.51
CA TYR A 27 -4.77 11.38 -3.45
C TYR A 27 -4.39 11.34 -4.94
N VAL A 28 -3.10 11.25 -5.25
CA VAL A 28 -2.57 11.40 -6.61
C VAL A 28 -1.70 10.21 -7.05
N THR A 29 -1.29 9.31 -6.14
CA THR A 29 -0.47 8.15 -6.48
C THR A 29 -0.71 6.99 -5.53
N HIS A 30 -0.85 5.78 -6.10
CA HIS A 30 -0.97 4.57 -5.30
C HIS A 30 0.38 4.20 -4.69
N ASN A 31 0.58 4.59 -3.45
CA ASN A 31 1.80 4.37 -2.68
C ASN A 31 1.58 3.24 -1.68
N ILE A 32 2.55 2.34 -1.57
CA ILE A 32 2.59 1.29 -0.55
C ILE A 32 3.80 1.54 0.34
N TRP A 33 3.57 1.55 1.65
CA TRP A 33 4.60 1.69 2.67
C TRP A 33 4.79 0.35 3.37
N VAL A 34 6.04 -0.08 3.49
CA VAL A 34 6.44 -1.22 4.32
C VAL A 34 6.32 -0.80 5.78
N ASN A 35 5.68 -1.58 6.65
CA ASN A 35 5.58 -1.25 8.07
C ASN A 35 6.93 -1.57 8.79
N LEU A 36 7.92 -0.70 8.62
CA LEU A 36 9.34 -0.89 8.91
C LEU A 36 9.69 -0.49 10.35
N LYS A 37 10.34 -1.40 11.07
CA LYS A 37 10.87 -1.15 12.42
C LYS A 37 11.89 -0.03 12.42
N GLY A 38 11.74 0.91 13.36
CA GLY A 38 12.64 2.04 13.55
C GLY A 38 12.35 3.24 12.66
N ARG A 39 11.55 3.07 11.59
CA ARG A 39 10.99 4.17 10.81
C ARG A 39 9.55 4.48 11.23
N ASP A 40 8.71 3.44 11.30
CA ASP A 40 7.27 3.59 11.52
C ASP A 40 6.93 3.27 12.99
N PRO A 41 6.04 4.04 13.67
CA PRO A 41 5.76 3.90 15.10
C PRO A 41 5.32 2.49 15.55
N SER A 42 4.66 1.74 14.65
CA SER A 42 4.22 0.35 14.90
C SER A 42 4.89 -0.68 13.99
N GLY A 43 6.11 -0.37 13.53
CA GLY A 43 6.93 -1.19 12.65
C GLY A 43 7.04 -2.65 13.09
N ILE A 44 6.71 -3.59 12.20
CA ILE A 44 6.88 -5.04 12.45
C ILE A 44 7.92 -5.69 11.53
N VAL A 45 8.19 -5.09 10.37
CA VAL A 45 9.18 -5.58 9.40
C VAL A 45 10.56 -5.18 9.88
N LYS A 46 11.46 -6.14 10.07
CA LYS A 46 12.85 -5.82 10.44
C LYS A 46 13.59 -5.21 9.23
N PRO A 47 14.60 -4.35 9.45
CA PRO A 47 15.37 -3.74 8.36
C PRO A 47 15.92 -4.74 7.34
N GLU A 48 16.36 -5.92 7.80
CA GLU A 48 16.94 -6.95 6.92
C GLU A 48 15.89 -7.60 5.99
N GLN A 49 14.61 -7.44 6.31
CA GLN A 49 13.49 -7.97 5.52
C GLN A 49 12.93 -6.95 4.53
N TYR A 50 13.35 -5.69 4.61
CA TYR A 50 12.76 -4.57 3.87
C TYR A 50 12.75 -4.82 2.36
N GLU A 51 13.90 -5.17 1.78
CA GLU A 51 14.02 -5.41 0.33
C GLU A 51 13.18 -6.60 -0.14
N THR A 52 13.16 -7.68 0.64
CA THR A 52 12.36 -8.89 0.36
C THR A 52 10.87 -8.59 0.43
N VAL A 53 10.44 -7.75 1.37
CA VAL A 53 9.04 -7.32 1.47
C VAL A 53 8.65 -6.47 0.26
N LYS A 54 9.48 -5.50 -0.14
CA LYS A 54 9.26 -4.73 -1.39
C LYS A 54 9.10 -5.64 -2.61
N SER A 55 9.97 -6.65 -2.78
CA SER A 55 9.84 -7.63 -3.89
C SER A 55 8.49 -8.33 -3.86
N ARG A 56 8.14 -8.88 -2.69
CA ARG A 56 6.92 -9.67 -2.53
C ARG A 56 5.65 -8.83 -2.76
N VAL A 57 5.67 -7.55 -2.42
CA VAL A 57 4.56 -6.64 -2.72
C VAL A 57 4.36 -6.52 -4.22
N ILE A 58 5.44 -6.30 -4.98
CA ILE A 58 5.39 -6.23 -6.44
C ILE A 58 4.86 -7.54 -7.03
N ASP A 59 5.34 -8.69 -6.55
CA ASP A 59 4.84 -10.00 -6.99
C ASP A 59 3.34 -10.17 -6.72
N ILE A 60 2.87 -9.76 -5.54
CA ILE A 60 1.46 -9.81 -5.18
C ILE A 60 0.64 -8.92 -6.12
N LEU A 61 1.07 -7.68 -6.37
CA LEU A 61 0.39 -6.76 -7.28
C LEU A 61 0.24 -7.37 -8.67
N TYR A 62 1.30 -7.96 -9.22
CA TYR A 62 1.26 -8.64 -10.51
C TYR A 62 0.56 -10.00 -10.50
N SER A 63 0.28 -10.57 -9.32
CA SER A 63 -0.54 -11.77 -9.16
C SER A 63 -2.05 -11.49 -9.11
N ILE A 64 -2.47 -10.23 -8.92
CA ILE A 64 -3.89 -9.86 -8.91
C ILE A 64 -4.49 -10.22 -10.26
N ARG A 65 -5.66 -10.86 -10.23
CA ARG A 65 -6.45 -11.20 -11.41
C ARG A 65 -7.85 -10.64 -11.22
N ASP A 66 -8.33 -9.93 -12.23
CA ASP A 66 -9.73 -9.60 -12.37
C ASP A 66 -10.53 -10.92 -12.47
N PRO A 67 -11.53 -11.14 -11.61
CA PRO A 67 -12.29 -12.39 -11.61
C PRO A 67 -13.18 -12.58 -12.85
N GLU A 68 -13.55 -11.50 -13.54
CA GLU A 68 -14.40 -11.55 -14.74
C GLU A 68 -13.56 -11.79 -16.00
N THR A 69 -12.44 -11.08 -16.13
CA THR A 69 -11.60 -11.10 -17.34
C THR A 69 -10.36 -11.99 -17.22
N GLY A 70 -9.95 -12.32 -16.00
CA GLY A 70 -8.69 -13.01 -15.73
C GLY A 70 -7.45 -12.12 -15.93
N GLU A 71 -7.61 -10.84 -16.26
CA GLU A 71 -6.47 -9.96 -16.52
C GLU A 71 -5.81 -9.45 -15.24
N CYS A 72 -4.51 -9.16 -15.31
CA CYS A 72 -3.87 -8.35 -14.26
C CYS A 72 -4.27 -6.88 -14.44
N PRO A 73 -4.85 -6.23 -13.41
CA PRO A 73 -5.26 -4.83 -13.50
C PRO A 73 -4.09 -3.85 -13.34
N VAL A 74 -2.93 -4.31 -12.91
CA VAL A 74 -1.74 -3.47 -12.66
C VAL A 74 -0.94 -3.33 -13.96
N SER A 75 -0.72 -2.09 -14.39
CA SER A 75 0.15 -1.76 -15.53
C SER A 75 1.61 -1.72 -15.11
N LEU A 76 1.90 -1.06 -13.99
CA LEU A 76 3.25 -0.89 -13.46
C LEU A 76 3.25 -1.01 -11.94
N ALA A 77 4.19 -1.76 -11.39
CA ALA A 77 4.57 -1.71 -9.98
C ALA A 77 6.09 -1.54 -9.88
N ILE A 78 6.54 -0.52 -9.15
CA ILE A 78 7.94 -0.08 -9.17
C ILE A 78 8.39 0.34 -7.76
N ARG A 79 9.66 0.09 -7.43
CA ARG A 79 10.24 0.56 -6.16
C ARG A 79 10.54 2.05 -6.21
N LYS A 80 10.45 2.71 -5.07
CA LYS A 80 10.72 4.15 -4.91
C LYS A 80 12.04 4.59 -5.55
N GLU A 81 13.11 3.82 -5.35
CA GLU A 81 14.45 4.13 -5.88
C GLU A 81 14.52 4.20 -7.41
N HIS A 82 13.62 3.51 -8.11
CA HIS A 82 13.53 3.51 -9.57
C HIS A 82 12.43 4.45 -10.11
N ALA A 83 11.53 4.90 -9.23
CA ALA A 83 10.45 5.81 -9.60
C ALA A 83 10.91 7.27 -9.72
N LYS A 84 12.13 7.59 -9.25
CA LYS A 84 12.72 8.93 -9.34
C LYS A 84 12.75 9.46 -10.77
N ASP A 85 13.12 8.60 -11.72
CA ASP A 85 13.21 8.96 -13.14
C ASP A 85 11.83 9.21 -13.77
N LEU A 86 10.77 8.75 -13.11
CA LEU A 86 9.36 9.00 -13.49
C LEU A 86 8.79 10.25 -12.79
N GLY A 87 9.62 11.07 -12.15
CA GLY A 87 9.19 12.26 -11.43
C GLY A 87 8.65 11.99 -10.02
N HIS A 88 8.76 10.75 -9.52
CA HIS A 88 8.34 10.38 -8.18
C HIS A 88 9.52 10.29 -7.22
N TRP A 89 9.71 11.33 -6.41
CA TRP A 89 10.86 11.45 -5.53
C TRP A 89 10.50 12.13 -4.20
N GLY A 90 11.43 12.05 -3.24
CA GLY A 90 11.31 12.66 -1.92
C GLY A 90 10.67 11.78 -0.86
N ASP A 91 10.65 12.28 0.36
CA ASP A 91 10.29 11.50 1.54
C ASP A 91 8.80 11.23 1.67
N ARG A 92 7.96 11.89 0.87
CA ARG A 92 6.50 11.66 0.83
C ARG A 92 6.06 10.51 -0.07
N MET A 93 6.99 9.85 -0.75
CA MET A 93 6.70 8.68 -1.60
C MET A 93 6.84 7.38 -0.83
N GLY A 94 5.90 6.47 -1.04
CA GLY A 94 5.94 5.12 -0.48
C GLY A 94 7.06 4.28 -1.08
N ASP A 95 7.34 3.17 -0.43
CA ASP A 95 8.43 2.25 -0.77
C ASP A 95 8.20 1.53 -2.10
N VAL A 96 6.92 1.31 -2.46
CA VAL A 96 6.49 0.78 -3.76
C VAL A 96 5.35 1.66 -4.31
N LEU A 97 5.41 1.98 -5.59
CA LEU A 97 4.37 2.69 -6.32
C LEU A 97 3.72 1.73 -7.31
N TYR A 98 2.43 1.92 -7.60
CA TYR A 98 1.77 1.18 -8.66
C TYR A 98 0.73 2.00 -9.44
N PHE A 99 0.46 1.53 -10.65
CA PHE A 99 -0.44 2.15 -11.61
C PHE A 99 -1.34 1.09 -12.24
N PHE A 100 -2.61 1.44 -12.43
CA PHE A 100 -3.58 0.56 -13.07
C PHE A 100 -3.48 0.64 -14.60
N LYS A 101 -3.90 -0.43 -15.28
CA LYS A 101 -4.22 -0.39 -16.71
C LYS A 101 -5.46 0.49 -16.95
N GLU A 102 -5.66 0.89 -18.20
CA GLU A 102 -6.90 1.55 -18.61
C GLU A 102 -8.15 0.73 -18.23
N GLY A 103 -9.25 1.41 -17.92
CA GLY A 103 -10.48 0.78 -17.45
C GLY A 103 -10.47 0.34 -15.98
N TYR A 104 -9.31 0.22 -15.36
CA TYR A 104 -9.17 -0.06 -13.92
C TYR A 104 -8.95 1.23 -13.13
N SER A 105 -9.67 1.36 -12.02
CA SER A 105 -9.44 2.42 -11.05
C SER A 105 -9.65 1.87 -9.65
N ASN A 106 -9.14 2.58 -8.66
CA ASN A 106 -9.59 2.38 -7.30
C ASN A 106 -11.06 2.83 -7.19
N LYS A 107 -11.90 2.01 -6.55
CA LYS A 107 -13.26 2.42 -6.21
C LYS A 107 -13.17 3.53 -5.15
N PHE A 108 -13.28 4.79 -5.57
CA PHE A 108 -13.30 5.94 -4.66
C PHE A 108 -14.63 6.12 -3.91
N THR A 109 -15.63 5.28 -4.17
CA THR A 109 -16.95 5.38 -3.55
C THR A 109 -17.18 4.18 -2.61
N ASN A 110 -17.15 4.45 -1.31
CA ASN A 110 -17.35 3.52 -0.17
C ASN A 110 -16.17 2.57 0.07
N THR A 111 -15.11 3.14 0.63
CA THR A 111 -13.83 2.51 0.96
C THR A 111 -13.94 1.21 1.76
N ILE A 112 -13.42 0.12 1.19
CA ILE A 112 -12.99 -1.12 1.90
C ILE A 112 -11.64 -0.91 2.64
N THR A 113 -10.92 0.15 2.31
CA THR A 113 -9.59 0.49 2.87
C THR A 113 -9.55 1.87 3.52
N GLY A 114 -10.71 2.37 3.93
CA GLY A 114 -10.86 3.73 4.47
C GLY A 114 -10.35 3.76 5.88
N ILE A 115 -9.03 3.91 6.04
CA ILE A 115 -8.48 4.56 7.22
C ILE A 115 -9.10 5.96 7.18
N ASP A 116 -10.02 6.24 8.11
CA ASP A 116 -10.53 7.59 8.33
C ASP A 116 -9.30 8.45 8.68
N PRO A 117 -9.14 9.68 8.15
CA PRO A 117 -8.05 10.56 8.60
C PRO A 117 -7.96 10.71 10.12
N LYS A 118 -9.06 10.48 10.84
CA LYS A 118 -9.12 10.45 12.32
C LYS A 118 -8.60 9.15 12.96
N ASP A 119 -8.42 8.09 12.18
CA ASP A 119 -7.84 6.82 12.60
C ASP A 119 -6.29 6.81 12.41
N LEU A 120 -5.72 7.91 11.89
CA LEU A 120 -4.27 8.14 11.83
C LEU A 120 -3.78 8.71 13.17
N PRO A 121 -2.54 8.45 13.59
CA PRO A 121 -1.92 9.21 14.68
C PRO A 121 -1.99 10.71 14.36
N GLU A 122 -2.29 11.56 15.35
CA GLU A 122 -2.36 13.02 15.17
C GLU A 122 -1.01 13.59 14.65
N ASP A 123 0.06 12.87 14.95
CA ASP A 123 1.45 13.17 14.62
C ASP A 123 1.83 12.73 13.19
N GLY A 124 0.94 12.07 12.46
CA GLY A 124 1.20 11.47 11.15
C GLY A 124 1.93 10.12 11.22
N PHE A 125 2.46 9.68 10.08
CA PHE A 125 3.39 8.54 9.99
C PHE A 125 4.83 9.01 10.13
#